data_AF-A0A7S2PNW2-F1
#
_entry.id   AF-A0A7S2PNW2-F1
#
_cell.length_a   1.000
_cell.length_b   1.000
_cell.length_c   1.000
_cell.angle_alpha   90.00
_cell.angle_beta   90.00
_cell.angle_gamma   90.00
#
_symmetry.space_group_name_H-M   'P 1'
#
loop_
_entity.id
_entity.type
_entity.pdbx_description
1 polymer ?
#
loop_
_entity_poly.entity_id
_entity_poly.type
_entity_poly.pdbx_seq_one_letter_code
_entity_poly.pdbx_strand_id
1 'polypeptide(L)'
;VRMLHQLARFIDGQTFYRPQEVSVLLRALQGDKPFDRCWFFEGLGGCRRRAGIAHWQSQPVAEALQPWLEFEQVLSRVRAIRLHDAIYSRGLSVQMAFQRFDQNNSGLLEPMEFCRALRVL
;
A
#
# COMPACT_ATOMS: atom_id res chain seq x y z
N VAL A 1 -8.34 -4.18 20.59
CA VAL A 1 -7.42 -3.11 21.05
C VAL A 1 -6.64 -2.45 19.91
N ARG A 2 -5.91 -3.20 19.05
CA ARG A 2 -5.07 -2.59 17.99
C ARG A 2 -5.85 -1.75 16.96
N MET A 3 -7.02 -2.20 16.49
CA MET A 3 -7.87 -1.42 15.56
C MET A 3 -8.37 -0.12 16.20
N LEU A 4 -8.94 -0.21 17.41
CA LEU A 4 -9.42 0.97 18.14
C LEU A 4 -8.32 2.01 18.34
N HIS A 5 -7.09 1.56 18.64
CA HIS A 5 -5.95 2.46 18.80
C HIS A 5 -5.60 3.20 17.49
N GLN A 6 -5.59 2.52 16.34
CA GLN A 6 -5.34 3.18 15.05
C GLN A 6 -6.49 4.13 14.68
N LEU A 7 -7.74 3.74 14.95
CA LEU A 7 -8.90 4.60 14.73
C LEU A 7 -8.84 5.87 15.62
N ALA A 8 -8.45 5.73 16.89
CA ALA A 8 -8.27 6.86 17.79
C ALA A 8 -7.17 7.81 17.31
N ARG A 9 -6.05 7.27 16.80
CA ARG A 9 -4.98 8.07 16.16
C ARG A 9 -5.48 8.80 14.90
N PHE A 10 -6.33 8.15 14.11
CA PHE A 10 -6.93 8.75 12.93
C PHE A 10 -7.86 9.91 13.28
N ILE A 11 -8.76 9.70 14.25
CA ILE A 11 -9.65 10.74 14.79
C ILE A 11 -8.84 11.86 15.44
N ASP A 12 -7.68 11.55 16.03
CA ASP A 12 -6.79 12.57 16.57
C ASP A 12 -6.10 13.42 15.49
N GLY A 13 -6.10 12.99 14.23
CA GLY A 13 -5.46 13.67 13.11
C GLY A 13 -3.99 13.29 12.91
N GLN A 14 -3.59 12.10 13.34
CA GLN A 14 -2.25 11.56 13.10
C GLN A 14 -2.06 11.25 11.61
N THR A 15 -0.93 11.68 11.03
CA THR A 15 -0.61 11.45 9.61
C THR A 15 0.46 10.38 9.39
N PHE A 16 1.31 10.12 10.39
CA PHE A 16 2.39 9.14 10.32
C PHE A 16 1.96 7.78 10.88
N TYR A 17 1.95 6.78 9.99
CA TYR A 17 1.66 5.37 10.30
C TYR A 17 2.76 4.47 9.73
N ARG A 18 3.00 3.34 10.38
CA ARG A 18 3.80 2.25 9.79
C ARG A 18 2.95 1.46 8.78
N PRO A 19 3.56 0.76 7.80
CA PRO A 19 2.79 0.00 6.79
C PRO A 19 1.78 -1.00 7.38
N GLN A 20 2.13 -1.66 8.49
CA GLN A 20 1.23 -2.59 9.17
C GLN A 20 0.08 -1.86 9.88
N GLU A 21 0.33 -0.65 10.39
CA GLU A 21 -0.66 0.18 11.06
C GLU A 21 -1.67 0.74 10.05
N VAL A 22 -1.21 1.15 8.86
CA VAL A 22 -2.08 1.54 7.74
C VAL A 22 -3.04 0.41 7.38
N SER A 23 -2.55 -0.83 7.29
CA SER A 23 -3.43 -1.98 7.00
C SER A 23 -4.49 -2.23 8.08
N VAL A 24 -4.15 -1.97 9.35
CA VAL A 24 -5.10 -2.09 10.47
C VAL A 24 -6.11 -0.94 10.43
N LEU A 25 -5.67 0.28 10.10
CA LEU A 25 -6.53 1.45 9.95
C LEU A 25 -7.51 1.28 8.78
N LEU A 26 -7.03 0.85 7.61
CA LEU A 26 -7.87 0.55 6.45
C LEU A 26 -8.97 -0.46 6.78
N ARG A 27 -8.63 -1.53 7.50
CA ARG A 27 -9.64 -2.50 7.97
C ARG A 27 -10.67 -1.87 8.90
N ALA A 28 -10.28 -0.89 9.72
CA ALA A 28 -11.20 -0.20 10.61
C ALA A 28 -12.12 0.77 9.86
N LEU A 29 -11.64 1.35 8.75
CA LEU A 29 -12.37 2.31 7.92
C LEU A 29 -13.17 1.67 6.77
N GLN A 30 -13.10 0.33 6.61
CA GLN A 30 -13.62 -0.41 5.45
C GLN A 30 -15.10 -0.17 5.11
N GLY A 31 -15.90 0.30 6.07
CA GLY A 31 -17.33 0.60 5.86
C GLY A 31 -17.59 1.95 5.17
N ASP A 32 -16.64 2.88 5.23
CA ASP A 32 -16.81 4.25 4.75
C ASP A 32 -16.29 4.39 3.32
N LYS A 33 -16.84 5.29 2.48
CA LYS A 33 -16.26 5.51 1.15
C LYS A 33 -14.95 6.30 1.27
N PRO A 34 -13.97 6.09 0.36
CA PRO A 34 -12.72 6.87 0.38
C PRO A 34 -12.95 8.38 0.40
N PHE A 35 -13.94 8.86 -0.36
CA PHE A 35 -14.34 10.26 -0.35
C PHE A 35 -14.78 10.74 1.05
N ASP A 36 -15.61 9.97 1.74
CA ASP A 36 -16.13 10.32 3.07
C ASP A 36 -14.99 10.36 4.11
N ARG A 37 -14.02 9.44 3.99
CA ARG A 37 -12.82 9.41 4.84
C ARG A 37 -11.95 10.65 4.64
N CYS A 38 -11.67 11.00 3.38
CA CYS A 38 -10.91 12.19 3.02
C CYS A 38 -11.59 13.45 3.58
N TRP A 39 -12.89 13.59 3.30
CA TRP A 39 -13.66 14.74 3.73
C TRP A 39 -13.68 14.90 5.25
N PHE A 40 -13.90 13.80 5.97
CA PHE A 40 -13.82 13.79 7.43
C PHE A 40 -12.43 14.22 7.93
N PHE A 41 -11.37 13.64 7.36
CA PHE A 41 -10.00 13.90 7.80
C PHE A 41 -9.55 15.34 7.51
N GLU A 42 -9.92 15.89 6.36
CA GLU A 42 -9.68 17.30 6.03
C GLU A 42 -10.47 18.23 6.96
N GLY A 43 -11.70 17.85 7.32
CA GLY A 43 -12.51 18.55 8.34
C GLY A 43 -11.81 18.65 9.70
N LEU A 44 -11.08 17.61 10.13
CA LEU A 44 -10.29 17.66 11.37
C LEU A 44 -9.20 18.74 11.33
N GLY A 45 -8.65 19.03 10.14
CA GLY A 45 -7.66 20.08 9.93
C GLY A 45 -8.17 21.47 10.31
N GLY A 46 -9.44 21.75 10.01
CA GLY A 46 -10.10 23.02 10.34
C GLY A 46 -10.31 23.23 11.85
N CYS A 47 -10.57 22.15 12.60
CA CYS A 47 -10.82 22.22 14.03
C CYS A 47 -9.53 22.28 14.88
N ARG A 48 -8.41 21.72 14.38
CA ARG A 48 -7.25 21.37 15.22
C ARG A 48 -5.93 22.08 14.89
N ARG A 49 -5.89 22.95 13.86
CA ARG A 49 -4.70 23.73 13.46
C ARG A 49 -3.37 22.94 13.53
N ARG A 50 -3.34 21.71 13.02
CA ARG A 50 -2.11 20.90 12.95
C ARG A 50 -1.47 21.06 11.57
N ALA A 51 -0.23 21.56 11.53
CA ALA A 51 0.52 21.77 10.30
C ALA A 51 0.65 20.50 9.44
N GLY A 52 0.68 19.31 10.07
CA GLY A 52 0.79 18.03 9.36
C GLY A 52 -0.42 17.66 8.50
N ILE A 53 -1.62 18.18 8.80
CA ILE A 53 -2.84 17.85 8.03
C ILE A 53 -2.84 18.59 6.68
N ALA A 54 -2.23 19.76 6.56
CA ALA A 54 -2.22 20.53 5.31
C ALA A 54 -1.55 19.81 4.13
N HIS A 55 -0.68 18.84 4.41
CA HIS A 55 0.06 18.07 3.41
C HIS A 55 -0.11 16.56 3.61
N TRP A 56 -1.28 16.12 4.10
CA TRP A 56 -1.52 14.72 4.41
C TRP A 56 -1.34 13.79 3.21
N GLN A 57 -1.47 14.30 1.99
CA GLN A 57 -1.36 13.53 0.74
C GLN A 57 0.05 12.94 0.53
N SER A 58 1.09 13.56 1.09
CA SER A 58 2.47 13.05 1.05
C SER A 58 2.81 12.17 2.26
N GLN A 59 1.85 11.93 3.15
CA GLN A 59 2.04 11.20 4.40
C GLN A 59 1.45 9.78 4.32
N PRO A 60 1.91 8.84 5.16
CA PRO A 60 1.43 7.46 5.15
C PRO A 60 -0.10 7.31 5.33
N VAL A 61 -0.77 8.26 6.02
CA VAL A 61 -2.24 8.26 6.14
C VAL A 61 -2.95 8.35 4.78
N ALA A 62 -2.29 8.89 3.75
CA ALA A 62 -2.88 9.01 2.42
C ALA A 62 -3.30 7.65 1.86
N GLU A 63 -2.55 6.59 2.13
CA GLU A 63 -2.89 5.23 1.72
C GLU A 63 -4.24 4.75 2.26
N ALA A 64 -4.67 5.24 3.43
CA ALA A 64 -5.95 4.90 4.05
C ALA A 64 -7.14 5.73 3.50
N LEU A 65 -6.83 6.89 2.93
CA LEU A 65 -7.78 7.91 2.48
C LEU A 65 -8.01 7.87 0.97
N GLN A 66 -6.99 7.49 0.21
CA GLN A 66 -7.06 7.40 -1.23
C GLN A 66 -8.09 6.36 -1.70
N PRO A 67 -8.70 6.57 -2.88
CA PRO A 67 -9.63 5.63 -3.50
C PRO A 67 -8.88 4.40 -4.01
N TRP A 68 -8.39 3.59 -3.09
CA TRP A 68 -7.96 2.23 -3.37
C TRP A 68 -9.15 1.32 -3.14
N LEU A 69 -9.46 0.45 -4.10
CA LEU A 69 -10.22 -0.75 -3.76
C LEU A 69 -9.41 -1.46 -2.68
N GLU A 70 -9.92 -1.57 -1.46
CA GLU A 70 -9.24 -2.21 -0.31
C GLU A 70 -8.72 -3.61 -0.66
N PHE A 71 -9.41 -4.27 -1.58
CA PHE A 71 -9.01 -5.54 -2.16
C PHE A 71 -7.69 -5.47 -2.94
N GLU A 72 -7.35 -4.36 -3.60
CA GLU A 72 -6.14 -4.22 -4.40
C GLU A 72 -4.86 -4.30 -3.56
N GLN A 73 -4.86 -3.79 -2.33
CA GLN A 73 -3.68 -3.91 -1.45
C GLN A 73 -3.46 -5.36 -1.00
N VAL A 74 -4.53 -6.04 -0.60
CA VAL A 74 -4.47 -7.46 -0.23
C VAL A 74 -4.07 -8.30 -1.44
N LEU A 75 -4.69 -8.01 -2.59
CA LEU A 75 -4.42 -8.70 -3.85
C LEU A 75 -2.98 -8.47 -4.31
N SER A 76 -2.45 -7.25 -4.20
CA SER A 76 -1.05 -6.93 -4.49
C SER A 76 -0.09 -7.73 -3.62
N ARG A 77 -0.35 -7.83 -2.31
CA ARG A 77 0.44 -8.67 -1.39
C ARG A 77 0.36 -10.15 -1.75
N VAL A 78 -0.84 -10.65 -2.04
CA VAL A 78 -1.05 -12.05 -2.45
C VAL A 78 -0.33 -12.33 -3.78
N ARG A 79 -0.39 -11.41 -4.75
CA ARG A 79 0.35 -11.49 -6.02
C ARG A 79 1.86 -11.55 -5.78
N ALA A 80 2.39 -10.70 -4.90
CA ALA A 80 3.82 -10.68 -4.56
C ALA A 80 4.27 -11.98 -3.89
N ILE A 81 3.49 -12.53 -2.95
CA ILE A 81 3.77 -13.82 -2.30
C ILE A 81 3.75 -14.95 -3.34
N ARG A 82 2.72 -15.01 -4.19
CA ARG A 82 2.62 -16.04 -5.24
C ARG A 82 3.76 -15.97 -6.24
N LEU A 83 4.16 -14.75 -6.63
CA LEU A 83 5.29 -14.54 -7.51
C LEU A 83 6.59 -15.02 -6.85
N HIS A 84 6.80 -14.67 -5.58
CA HIS A 84 7.93 -15.12 -4.80
C HIS A 84 7.98 -16.66 -4.75
N ASP A 85 6.88 -17.31 -4.38
CA ASP A 85 6.81 -18.78 -4.30
C ASP A 85 7.08 -19.44 -5.67
N ALA A 86 6.55 -18.89 -6.76
CA ALA A 86 6.79 -19.39 -8.12
C ALA A 86 8.25 -19.26 -8.57
N ILE A 87 8.95 -18.20 -8.12
CA ILE A 87 10.40 -18.03 -8.37
C ILE A 87 11.19 -19.09 -7.59
N TYR A 88 10.90 -19.25 -6.30
CA TYR A 88 11.62 -20.20 -5.44
C TYR A 88 11.33 -21.65 -5.78
N SER A 89 10.12 -22.00 -6.23
CA SER A 89 9.79 -23.36 -6.67
C SER A 89 10.63 -23.82 -7.88
N ARG A 90 11.30 -22.89 -8.56
CA ARG A 90 12.22 -23.15 -9.67
C ARG A 90 13.69 -23.15 -9.27
N GLY A 91 13.98 -23.05 -7.97
CA GLY A 91 15.35 -22.98 -7.45
C GLY A 91 16.06 -21.66 -7.77
N LEU A 92 15.31 -20.61 -8.12
CA LEU A 92 15.86 -19.28 -8.38
C LEU A 92 15.69 -18.40 -7.13
N SER A 93 16.67 -17.53 -6.87
CA SER A 93 16.47 -16.40 -5.97
C SER A 93 15.76 -15.26 -6.72
N VAL A 94 15.14 -14.33 -5.98
CA VAL A 94 14.50 -13.14 -6.58
C VAL A 94 15.50 -12.34 -7.41
N GLN A 95 16.75 -12.20 -6.93
CA GLN A 95 17.81 -11.51 -7.65
C GLN A 95 18.20 -12.23 -8.95
N MET A 96 18.34 -13.55 -8.92
CA MET A 96 18.64 -14.34 -10.12
C MET A 96 17.51 -14.29 -11.14
N ALA A 97 16.26 -14.37 -10.67
CA ALA A 97 15.10 -14.21 -11.53
C ALA A 97 15.09 -12.83 -12.19
N PHE A 98 15.37 -11.76 -11.42
CA PHE A 98 15.46 -10.41 -11.95
C PHE A 98 16.53 -10.30 -13.05
N GLN A 99 17.76 -10.73 -12.76
CA GLN A 99 18.87 -10.72 -13.73
C GLN A 99 18.59 -11.56 -14.99
N ARG A 100 17.80 -12.63 -14.84
CA ARG A 100 17.41 -13.48 -15.98
C ARG A 100 16.41 -12.80 -16.91
N PHE A 101 15.55 -11.92 -16.39
CA PHE A 101 14.48 -11.29 -17.14
C PHE A 101 14.76 -9.85 -17.58
N ASP A 102 15.64 -9.13 -16.88
CA ASP A 102 16.17 -7.81 -17.26
C ASP A 102 17.18 -7.97 -18.42
N GLN A 103 16.66 -8.09 -19.65
CA GLN A 103 17.46 -8.39 -20.84
C GLN A 103 18.24 -7.17 -21.32
N ASN A 104 17.71 -5.98 -21.08
CA ASN A 104 18.33 -4.72 -21.45
C ASN A 104 19.29 -4.19 -20.36
N ASN A 105 19.44 -4.88 -19.23
CA ASN A 105 20.23 -4.47 -18.07
C ASN A 105 19.90 -3.04 -17.62
N SER A 106 18.64 -2.64 -17.75
CA SER A 106 18.19 -1.30 -17.37
C SER A 106 18.11 -1.14 -15.85
N GLY A 107 18.16 -2.24 -15.10
CA GLY A 107 17.91 -2.25 -13.66
C GLY A 107 16.43 -2.11 -13.30
N LEU A 108 15.54 -2.17 -14.31
CA LEU A 108 14.09 -2.17 -14.17
C LEU A 108 13.53 -3.30 -15.05
N LEU A 109 12.40 -3.89 -14.65
CA LEU A 109 11.68 -4.81 -15.53
C LEU A 109 10.64 -4.03 -16.31
N GLU A 110 10.88 -3.86 -17.62
CA GLU A 110 9.90 -3.25 -18.50
C GLU A 110 8.63 -4.13 -18.60
N PRO A 111 7.46 -3.54 -18.94
CA PRO A 111 6.21 -4.31 -19.01
C PRO A 111 6.29 -5.57 -19.88
N MET A 112 7.07 -5.53 -20.96
CA MET A 112 7.27 -6.67 -21.86
C MET A 112 8.09 -7.80 -21.22
N GLU A 113 9.15 -7.44 -20.50
CA GLU A 113 10.00 -8.38 -19.76
C GLU A 113 9.24 -9.01 -18.60
N PHE A 114 8.49 -8.19 -17.87
CA PHE A 114 7.63 -8.66 -16.79
C PHE A 114 6.54 -9.62 -17.28
N CYS A 115 5.86 -9.30 -18.39
CA CYS A 115 4.88 -10.21 -19.00
C CYS A 115 5.51 -11.54 -19.45
N ARG A 116 6.74 -11.51 -19.99
CA ARG A 116 7.47 -12.73 -20.33
C ARG A 116 7.84 -13.53 -19.08
N ALA A 117 8.30 -12.87 -18.02
CA ALA A 117 8.58 -13.51 -16.74
C ALA A 117 7.36 -14.23 -16.19
N LEU A 118 6.19 -13.58 -16.18
CA LEU A 118 4.94 -14.17 -15.68
C LEU A 118 4.42 -15.35 -16.52
N ARG A 119 4.71 -15.40 -17.83
CA ARG A 119 4.36 -16.57 -18.65
C ARG A 119 5.29 -17.75 -18.41
N VAL A 120 6.54 -17.44 -18.08
CA VAL A 120 7.57 -18.44 -17.88
C VAL A 120 7.41 -19.06 -16.51
N LEU A 121 7.21 -18.26 -15.44
CA LEU A 121 7.08 -18.65 -14.02
C LEU A 121 5.83 -19.50 -13.73
#